data_AF-A0A9P0CFM8-F1
#
_entry.id   AF-A0A9P0CFM8-F1
#
_cell.length_a   1.000
_cell.length_b   1.000
_cell.length_c   1.000
_cell.angle_alpha   90.00
_cell.angle_beta   90.00
_cell.angle_gamma   90.00
#
_symmetry.space_group_name_H-M   'P 1'
#
loop_
_entity.id
_entity.type
_entity.pdbx_description
1 polymer ?
#
loop_
_entity_poly.entity_id
_entity_poly.type
_entity_poly.pdbx_seq_one_letter_code
_entity_poly.pdbx_strand_id
1 'polypeptide(L)'
;CLFIATFALIPKFTNEKTLPFVADYPFDWTISPFYEITYVCHLFFIVLLGLGVSVGEDLLVMAILLSTAYQFFILRICFEVFNTDGINNVNKKLRKLQSDQLDCKYDELTEYFIRCVRHHEMLLRFTKSFNDVINPMEVSQLIMSVASICLGILRLSKMNIITIVEVANSVGYMIGILMQLSIDCFLGNELYYQVSKLNINRFAYKKD
;
A
#
# COMPACT_ATOMS: atom_id res chain seq x y z
N CYS A 1 7.24 5.42 12.34
CA CYS A 1 8.52 5.48 13.07
C CYS A 1 8.58 6.57 14.14
N LEU A 2 8.41 7.86 13.80
CA LEU A 2 8.48 8.96 14.78
C LEU A 2 7.49 8.82 15.95
N PHE A 3 6.24 8.43 15.68
CA PHE A 3 5.22 8.21 16.70
C PHE A 3 5.51 7.04 17.67
N ILE A 4 6.25 6.01 17.24
CA ILE A 4 6.64 4.88 18.10
C ILE A 4 7.89 5.23 18.91
N ALA A 5 8.81 5.98 18.31
CA ALA A 5 10.00 6.48 18.98
C ALA A 5 9.65 7.44 20.13
N THR A 6 8.57 8.22 20.01
CA THR A 6 8.12 9.08 21.11
C THR A 6 7.64 8.26 22.31
N PHE A 7 6.89 7.18 22.11
CA PHE A 7 6.49 6.29 23.22
C PHE A 7 7.68 5.73 23.99
N ALA A 8 8.75 5.31 23.30
CA ALA A 8 9.97 4.81 23.94
C ALA A 8 10.75 5.88 24.72
N LEU A 9 10.54 7.17 24.41
CA LEU A 9 11.25 8.30 25.03
C LEU A 9 10.48 8.93 26.19
N ILE A 10 9.14 8.84 26.22
CA ILE A 10 8.27 9.35 27.30
C ILE A 10 8.77 9.04 28.72
N PRO A 11 9.17 7.79 29.08
CA PRO A 11 9.61 7.49 30.45
C PRO A 11 10.93 8.18 30.84
N LYS A 12 11.71 8.69 29.87
CA LYS A 12 12.93 9.46 30.15
C LYS A 12 12.65 10.94 30.42
N PHE A 13 11.51 11.45 29.96
CA PHE A 13 11.14 12.86 30.07
C PHE A 13 10.06 13.13 31.12
N THR A 14 9.43 12.08 31.64
CA THR A 14 8.33 12.18 32.60
C THR A 14 8.76 11.57 33.93
N ASN A 15 8.68 12.35 35.02
CA ASN A 15 9.01 11.88 36.37
C ASN A 15 7.92 10.96 36.96
N GLU A 16 6.73 10.92 36.36
CA GLU A 16 5.63 10.04 36.76
C GLU A 16 5.63 8.74 35.95
N LYS A 17 5.44 7.61 36.64
CA LYS A 17 5.31 6.29 36.00
C LYS A 17 4.02 6.26 35.19
N THR A 18 4.17 6.26 33.87
CA THR A 18 3.05 6.23 32.92
C THR A 18 3.25 5.07 31.95
N LEU A 19 2.18 4.33 31.71
CA LEU A 19 2.18 3.27 30.70
C LEU A 19 1.92 3.86 29.31
N PRO A 20 2.51 3.31 28.23
CA PRO A 20 2.25 3.75 26.85
C PRO A 20 0.76 3.67 26.48
N PHE A 21 0.06 2.65 27.00
CA PHE A 21 -1.39 2.54 26.91
C PHE A 21 -2.00 2.44 28.31
N VAL A 22 -3.10 3.17 28.50
CA VAL A 22 -3.92 3.06 29.70
C VAL A 22 -4.63 1.70 29.64
N ALA A 23 -4.24 0.79 30.51
CA ALA A 23 -4.81 -0.54 30.63
C ALA A 23 -4.93 -0.90 32.11
N ASP A 24 -6.03 -1.58 32.45
CA ASP A 24 -6.24 -2.12 33.80
C ASP A 24 -5.68 -3.54 33.87
N TYR A 25 -4.88 -3.81 34.90
CA TYR A 25 -4.21 -5.09 35.10
C TYR A 25 -4.62 -5.68 36.46
N PRO A 26 -4.82 -7.01 36.55
CA PRO A 26 -5.16 -7.67 37.82
C PRO A 26 -3.98 -7.72 38.83
N PHE A 27 -2.84 -7.11 38.49
CA PHE A 27 -1.64 -7.01 39.32
C PHE A 27 -1.18 -5.55 39.40
N ASP A 28 -0.48 -5.19 40.48
CA ASP A 28 0.04 -3.84 40.66
C ASP A 28 1.28 -3.61 39.79
N TRP A 29 1.05 -2.98 38.63
CA TRP A 29 2.10 -2.65 37.66
C TRP A 29 2.99 -1.49 38.11
N THR A 30 2.68 -0.79 39.20
CA THR A 30 3.47 0.36 39.67
C THR A 30 4.76 -0.04 40.39
N ILE A 31 4.86 -1.31 40.80
CA ILE A 31 5.96 -1.87 41.60
C ILE A 31 7.03 -2.45 40.66
N SER A 32 8.32 -2.25 40.97
CA SER A 32 9.43 -2.90 40.24
C SER A 32 9.56 -4.36 40.72
N PRO A 33 9.72 -5.36 39.83
CA PRO A 33 10.06 -5.27 38.39
C PRO A 33 8.85 -5.31 37.43
N PHE A 34 7.61 -5.45 37.92
CA PHE A 34 6.41 -5.60 37.08
C PHE A 34 6.18 -4.41 36.14
N TYR A 35 6.51 -3.19 36.57
CA TYR A 35 6.49 -1.99 35.72
C TYR A 35 7.33 -2.16 34.46
N GLU A 36 8.59 -2.56 34.62
CA GLU A 36 9.56 -2.65 33.53
C GLU A 36 9.18 -3.77 32.55
N ILE A 37 8.74 -4.91 33.06
CA ILE A 37 8.27 -6.03 32.24
C ILE A 37 7.05 -5.61 31.41
N THR A 38 6.05 -5.01 32.05
CA THR A 38 4.82 -4.56 31.36
C THR A 38 5.13 -3.52 30.29
N TYR A 39 6.03 -2.58 30.61
CA TYR A 39 6.46 -1.54 29.69
C TYR A 39 7.19 -2.10 28.46
N VAL A 40 8.12 -3.05 28.65
CA VAL A 40 8.81 -3.74 27.55
C VAL A 40 7.83 -4.55 26.70
N CYS A 41 6.87 -5.24 27.33
CA CYS A 41 5.82 -5.95 26.61
C CYS A 41 4.98 -4.98 25.75
N HIS A 42 4.57 -3.83 26.28
CA HIS A 42 3.85 -2.80 25.52
C HIS A 42 4.67 -2.33 24.31
N LEU A 43 5.94 -1.99 24.51
CA LEU A 43 6.82 -1.58 23.41
C LEU A 43 6.94 -2.66 22.33
N PHE A 44 7.09 -3.93 22.73
CA PHE A 44 7.16 -5.04 21.79
C PHE A 44 5.87 -5.16 20.96
N PHE A 45 4.70 -5.09 21.59
CA PHE A 45 3.42 -5.14 20.87
C PHE A 45 3.21 -3.91 19.98
N ILE A 46 3.60 -2.71 20.41
CA ILE A 46 3.53 -1.48 19.60
C ILE A 46 4.36 -1.65 18.33
N VAL A 47 5.58 -2.17 18.45
CA VAL A 47 6.46 -2.39 17.30
C VAL A 47 5.88 -3.47 16.38
N LEU A 48 5.46 -4.60 16.94
CA LEU A 48 4.96 -5.72 16.16
C LEU A 48 3.66 -5.38 15.43
N LEU A 49 2.67 -4.81 16.10
CA LEU A 49 1.39 -4.44 15.50
C LEU A 49 1.51 -3.19 14.62
N GLY A 50 2.21 -2.16 15.10
CA GLY A 50 2.33 -0.88 14.42
C GLY A 50 3.23 -0.93 13.20
N LEU A 51 4.47 -1.43 13.33
CA LEU A 51 5.40 -1.51 12.19
C LEU A 51 5.27 -2.82 11.42
N GLY A 52 5.09 -3.93 12.12
CA GLY A 52 5.09 -5.25 11.48
C GLY A 52 3.81 -5.49 10.67
N VAL A 53 2.65 -5.30 11.31
CA VAL A 53 1.36 -5.59 10.68
C VAL A 53 0.87 -4.39 9.86
N SER A 54 0.58 -3.26 10.49
CA SER A 54 -0.06 -2.12 9.80
C SER A 54 0.77 -1.59 8.62
N VAL A 55 2.02 -1.19 8.86
CA VAL A 55 2.89 -0.69 7.76
C VAL A 55 3.18 -1.80 6.73
N GLY A 56 3.24 -3.06 7.16
CA GLY A 56 3.46 -4.19 6.27
C GLY A 56 2.30 -4.41 5.28
N GLU A 57 1.06 -4.32 5.77
CA GLU A 57 -0.15 -4.42 4.94
C GLU A 57 -0.21 -3.29 3.91
N ASP A 58 -0.02 -2.04 4.34
CA ASP A 58 0.02 -0.88 3.45
C ASP A 58 1.08 -1.06 2.35
N LEU A 59 2.31 -1.43 2.74
CA LEU A 59 3.40 -1.64 1.78
C LEU A 59 3.11 -2.77 0.78
N LEU A 60 2.43 -3.82 1.21
CA LEU A 60 2.05 -4.95 0.34
C LEU A 60 1.01 -4.50 -0.69
N VAL A 61 -0.04 -3.79 -0.27
CA VAL A 61 -1.08 -3.26 -1.17
C VAL A 61 -0.45 -2.31 -2.18
N MET A 62 0.38 -1.40 -1.69
CA MET A 62 1.12 -0.43 -2.49
C MET A 62 2.03 -1.08 -3.54
N ALA A 63 2.79 -2.10 -3.12
CA ALA A 63 3.67 -2.84 -4.03
C ALA A 63 2.88 -3.55 -5.14
N ILE A 64 1.72 -4.14 -4.81
CA ILE A 64 0.87 -4.82 -5.80
C ILE A 64 0.24 -3.82 -6.77
N LEU A 65 -0.33 -2.72 -6.27
CA LEU A 65 -0.91 -1.65 -7.11
C LEU A 65 0.12 -1.11 -8.10
N LEU A 66 1.31 -0.75 -7.60
CA LEU A 66 2.39 -0.22 -8.42
C LEU A 66 2.89 -1.25 -9.44
N SER A 67 3.12 -2.49 -9.00
CA SER A 67 3.57 -3.57 -9.89
C SER A 67 2.55 -3.82 -11.01
N THR A 68 1.26 -3.83 -10.68
CA THR A 68 0.17 -4.04 -11.64
C THR A 68 0.09 -2.88 -12.64
N ALA A 69 0.19 -1.63 -12.16
CA ALA A 69 0.23 -0.45 -13.02
C ALA A 69 1.40 -0.52 -14.01
N TYR A 70 2.59 -0.96 -13.57
CA TYR A 70 3.74 -1.17 -14.44
C TYR A 70 3.54 -2.32 -15.44
N GLN A 71 2.84 -3.39 -15.09
CA GLN A 71 2.52 -4.46 -16.05
C GLN A 71 1.60 -3.95 -17.16
N PHE A 72 0.58 -3.13 -16.83
CA PHE A 72 -0.24 -2.46 -17.85
C PHE A 72 0.58 -1.50 -18.71
N PHE A 73 1.53 -0.79 -18.12
CA PHE A 73 2.45 0.08 -18.86
C PHE A 73 3.34 -0.70 -19.84
N ILE A 74 3.91 -1.84 -19.42
CA ILE A 74 4.71 -2.72 -20.28
C ILE A 74 3.84 -3.26 -21.42
N LEU A 75 2.64 -3.76 -21.10
CA LEU A 75 1.71 -4.26 -22.10
C LEU A 75 1.34 -3.17 -23.12
N ARG A 76 1.18 -1.92 -22.67
CA ARG A 76 0.96 -0.78 -23.57
C ARG A 76 2.11 -0.59 -24.55
N ILE A 77 3.35 -0.61 -24.07
CA ILE A 77 4.54 -0.53 -24.93
C ILE A 77 4.55 -1.69 -25.92
N CYS A 78 4.18 -2.90 -25.49
CA CYS A 78 4.08 -4.04 -26.40
C CYS A 78 3.05 -3.80 -27.51
N PHE A 79 1.88 -3.23 -27.19
CA PHE A 79 0.91 -2.85 -28.22
C PHE A 79 1.38 -1.69 -29.10
N GLU A 80 2.17 -0.75 -28.61
CA GLU A 80 2.72 0.36 -29.42
C GLU A 80 3.81 -0.12 -30.40
N VAL A 81 4.57 -1.16 -30.04
CA VAL A 81 5.55 -1.81 -30.92
C VAL A 81 4.88 -2.75 -31.93
N PHE A 82 3.60 -3.07 -31.74
CA PHE A 82 2.86 -3.96 -32.63
C PHE A 82 2.90 -3.44 -34.08
N ASN A 83 3.20 -4.32 -35.04
CA ASN A 83 3.36 -4.01 -36.45
C ASN A 83 4.55 -3.07 -36.81
N THR A 84 5.56 -2.98 -35.95
CA THR A 84 6.83 -2.27 -36.24
C THR A 84 8.01 -3.25 -36.31
N ASP A 85 9.12 -2.83 -36.93
CA ASP A 85 10.37 -3.62 -37.04
C ASP A 85 10.96 -4.02 -35.66
N GLY A 86 10.52 -3.36 -34.59
CA GLY A 86 10.92 -3.64 -33.21
C GLY A 86 10.34 -4.93 -32.62
N ILE A 87 9.30 -5.53 -33.24
CA ILE A 87 8.63 -6.75 -32.74
C ILE A 87 9.64 -7.87 -32.47
N ASN A 88 10.54 -8.15 -33.43
CA ASN A 88 11.44 -9.29 -33.34
C ASN A 88 12.33 -9.23 -32.10
N ASN A 89 12.81 -8.03 -31.76
CA ASN A 89 13.67 -7.83 -30.59
C ASN A 89 12.89 -8.00 -29.28
N VAL A 90 11.67 -7.44 -29.22
CA VAL A 90 10.82 -7.56 -28.02
C VAL A 90 10.34 -9.00 -27.85
N ASN A 91 9.86 -9.64 -28.91
CA ASN A 91 9.36 -11.01 -28.87
C ASN A 91 10.47 -12.00 -28.49
N LYS A 92 11.70 -11.80 -29.00
CA LYS A 92 12.88 -12.58 -28.57
C LYS A 92 13.18 -12.44 -27.09
N LYS A 93 12.96 -11.27 -26.48
CA LYS A 93 13.07 -11.08 -25.02
C LYS A 93 11.93 -11.81 -24.30
N LEU A 94 10.71 -11.72 -24.80
CA LEU A 94 9.54 -12.40 -24.22
C LEU A 94 9.69 -13.94 -24.25
N ARG A 95 10.22 -14.52 -25.33
CA ARG A 95 10.54 -15.96 -25.43
C ARG A 95 11.46 -16.47 -24.33
N LYS A 96 12.37 -15.61 -23.84
CA LYS A 96 13.28 -15.97 -22.73
C LYS A 96 12.57 -15.98 -21.37
N LEU A 97 11.53 -15.17 -21.22
CA LEU A 97 10.76 -15.06 -19.98
C LEU A 97 9.67 -16.12 -19.90
N GLN A 98 9.11 -16.54 -21.04
CA GLN A 98 8.00 -17.47 -21.11
C GLN A 98 8.22 -18.48 -22.24
N SER A 99 8.40 -19.75 -21.87
CA SER A 99 8.45 -20.87 -22.81
C SER A 99 7.04 -21.43 -23.01
N ASP A 100 6.41 -21.10 -24.14
CA ASP A 100 5.02 -21.45 -24.46
C ASP A 100 4.86 -22.18 -25.80
N GLN A 101 5.98 -22.54 -26.45
CA GLN A 101 6.07 -23.23 -27.74
C GLN A 101 5.25 -22.58 -28.87
N LEU A 102 4.88 -21.30 -28.72
CA LEU A 102 4.08 -20.59 -29.72
C LEU A 102 4.86 -20.34 -31.01
N ASP A 103 6.19 -20.23 -30.92
CA ASP A 103 7.14 -20.06 -32.00
C ASP A 103 7.12 -21.23 -33.01
N CYS A 104 6.76 -22.42 -32.55
CA CYS A 104 6.63 -23.60 -33.39
C CYS A 104 5.28 -23.69 -34.12
N LYS A 105 4.29 -22.89 -33.70
CA LYS A 105 2.88 -23.05 -34.13
C LYS A 105 2.35 -21.87 -34.94
N TYR A 106 2.90 -20.68 -34.73
CA TYR A 106 2.41 -19.43 -35.34
C TYR A 106 3.59 -18.66 -35.94
N ASP A 107 3.28 -17.79 -36.90
CA ASP A 107 4.23 -16.79 -37.38
C ASP A 107 4.53 -15.76 -36.28
N GLU A 108 5.65 -15.06 -36.40
CA GLU A 108 6.18 -14.13 -35.39
C GLU A 108 5.16 -13.07 -34.94
N LEU A 109 4.37 -12.54 -35.88
CA LEU A 109 3.36 -11.52 -35.60
C LEU A 109 2.19 -12.09 -34.80
N THR A 110 1.68 -13.26 -35.22
CA THR A 110 0.57 -13.94 -34.53
C THR A 110 1.00 -14.44 -33.15
N GLU A 111 2.20 -15.02 -33.01
CA GLU A 111 2.77 -15.40 -31.71
C GLU A 111 2.80 -14.20 -30.76
N TYR A 112 3.35 -13.07 -31.22
CA TYR A 112 3.46 -11.86 -30.41
C TYR A 112 2.09 -11.33 -29.98
N PHE A 113 1.14 -11.29 -30.92
CA PHE A 113 -0.23 -10.87 -30.64
C PHE A 113 -0.90 -11.76 -29.59
N ILE A 114 -0.79 -13.08 -29.73
CA ILE A 114 -1.34 -14.05 -28.77
C ILE A 114 -0.75 -13.83 -27.37
N ARG A 115 0.56 -13.55 -27.26
CA ARG A 115 1.18 -13.23 -25.96
C ARG A 115 0.62 -11.96 -25.34
N CYS A 116 0.50 -10.89 -26.11
CA CYS A 116 -0.06 -9.63 -25.62
C CYS A 116 -1.51 -9.80 -25.14
N VAL A 117 -2.35 -10.52 -25.90
CA VAL A 117 -3.74 -10.80 -25.52
C VAL A 117 -3.83 -11.65 -24.26
N ARG A 118 -3.02 -12.72 -24.16
CA ARG A 118 -2.97 -13.57 -22.96
C ARG A 118 -2.51 -12.79 -21.72
N HIS A 119 -1.49 -11.95 -21.87
CA HIS A 119 -1.02 -11.11 -20.77
C HIS A 119 -2.07 -10.09 -20.34
N HIS A 120 -2.77 -9.46 -21.29
CA HIS A 120 -3.89 -8.57 -21.01
C HIS A 120 -5.00 -9.26 -20.22
N GLU A 121 -5.42 -10.44 -20.67
CA GLU A 121 -6.46 -11.23 -20.02
C GLU A 121 -6.04 -11.64 -18.59
N MET A 122 -4.78 -12.06 -18.42
CA MET A 122 -4.22 -12.38 -17.11
C MET A 122 -4.26 -11.18 -16.17
N LEU A 123 -3.86 -9.99 -16.63
CA LEU A 123 -3.90 -8.77 -15.83
C LEU A 123 -5.32 -8.36 -15.46
N LEU A 124 -6.29 -8.46 -16.38
CA LEU A 124 -7.69 -8.17 -16.06
C LEU A 124 -8.26 -9.11 -14.99
N ARG A 125 -7.97 -10.42 -15.11
CA ARG A 125 -8.37 -11.42 -14.10
C ARG A 125 -7.71 -11.15 -12.75
N PHE A 126 -6.42 -10.78 -12.76
CA PHE A 126 -5.68 -10.42 -11.56
C PHE A 126 -6.28 -9.19 -10.88
N THR A 127 -6.43 -8.06 -11.61
CA THR A 127 -6.99 -6.82 -11.07
C THR A 127 -8.39 -7.01 -10.52
N LYS A 128 -9.23 -7.82 -11.17
CA LYS A 128 -10.56 -8.16 -10.65
C LYS A 128 -10.48 -8.89 -9.31
N SER A 129 -9.67 -9.95 -9.25
CA SER A 129 -9.50 -10.74 -8.01
C SER A 129 -8.89 -9.91 -6.88
N PHE A 130 -7.91 -9.06 -7.21
CA PHE A 130 -7.28 -8.15 -6.27
C PHE A 130 -8.26 -7.11 -5.73
N ASN A 131 -9.06 -6.50 -6.62
CA ASN A 131 -10.11 -5.56 -6.23
C ASN A 131 -11.14 -6.21 -5.31
N ASP A 132 -11.56 -7.45 -5.57
CA ASP A 132 -12.54 -8.14 -4.71
C ASP A 132 -12.00 -8.36 -3.27
N VAL A 133 -10.70 -8.57 -3.12
CA VAL A 133 -10.04 -8.73 -1.80
C VAL A 133 -9.80 -7.39 -1.11
N ILE A 134 -9.30 -6.40 -1.84
CA ILE A 134 -8.83 -5.13 -1.27
C ILE A 134 -9.96 -4.12 -1.09
N ASN A 135 -11.01 -4.13 -1.92
CA ASN A 135 -12.13 -3.19 -1.83
C ASN A 135 -12.77 -3.12 -0.42
N PRO A 136 -13.13 -4.23 0.26
CA PRO A 136 -13.65 -4.13 1.63
C PRO A 136 -12.60 -3.61 2.63
N MET A 137 -11.32 -3.91 2.43
CA MET A 137 -10.23 -3.40 3.28
C MET A 137 -10.10 -1.88 3.14
N GLU A 138 -10.10 -1.35 1.92
CA GLU A 138 -10.03 0.09 1.63
C GLU A 138 -11.24 0.87 2.19
N VAL A 139 -12.44 0.31 2.06
CA VAL A 139 -13.64 0.89 2.68
C VAL A 139 -13.49 0.95 4.20
N SER A 140 -12.97 -0.11 4.81
CA SER A 140 -12.72 -0.14 6.26
C SER A 140 -11.66 0.88 6.69
N GLN A 141 -10.58 1.02 5.90
CA GLN A 141 -9.52 1.98 6.14
C GLN A 141 -10.02 3.42 6.03
N LEU A 142 -10.88 3.72 5.05
CA LEU A 142 -11.49 5.04 4.90
C LEU A 142 -12.34 5.40 6.12
N ILE A 143 -13.20 4.49 6.57
CA ILE A 143 -14.05 4.70 7.76
C ILE A 143 -13.18 4.92 9.00
N MET A 144 -12.17 4.07 9.21
CA MET A 144 -11.25 4.16 10.34
C MET A 144 -10.43 5.46 10.32
N SER A 145 -9.99 5.90 9.14
CA SER A 145 -9.24 7.14 8.95
C SER A 145 -10.09 8.36 9.31
N VAL A 146 -11.32 8.42 8.80
CA VAL A 146 -12.27 9.51 9.11
C VAL A 146 -12.56 9.55 10.60
N ALA A 147 -12.89 8.40 11.22
CA ALA A 147 -13.14 8.33 12.65
C ALA A 147 -11.92 8.79 13.47
N SER A 148 -10.72 8.34 13.10
CA SER A 148 -9.47 8.69 13.77
C SER A 148 -9.17 10.19 13.69
N ILE A 149 -9.38 10.81 12.53
CA ILE A 149 -9.20 12.26 12.35
C ILE A 149 -10.23 13.03 13.17
N CYS A 150 -11.51 12.66 13.12
CA CYS A 150 -12.57 13.32 13.89
C CYS A 150 -12.31 13.25 15.41
N LEU A 151 -11.94 12.07 15.92
CA LEU A 151 -11.60 11.90 17.33
C LEU A 151 -10.30 12.62 17.70
N GLY A 152 -9.31 12.65 16.81
CA GLY A 152 -8.07 13.40 16.98
C GLY A 152 -8.30 14.90 17.13
N ILE A 153 -9.16 15.48 16.28
CA ILE A 153 -9.56 16.90 16.37
C ILE A 153 -10.33 17.17 17.67
N LEU A 154 -11.28 16.30 18.04
CA LEU A 154 -12.03 16.45 19.29
C LEU A 154 -11.11 16.41 20.51
N ARG A 155 -10.10 15.52 20.50
CA ARG A 155 -9.09 15.41 21.55
C ARG A 155 -8.30 16.72 21.65
N LEU A 156 -7.82 17.26 20.53
CA LEU A 156 -7.11 18.53 20.49
C LEU A 156 -7.97 19.70 21.01
N SER A 157 -9.26 19.72 20.69
CA SER A 157 -10.18 20.76 21.17
C SER A 157 -10.40 20.74 22.70
N LYS A 158 -10.15 19.60 23.35
CA LYS A 158 -10.34 19.43 24.80
C LYS A 158 -9.03 19.44 25.60
N MET A 159 -7.87 19.39 24.95
CA MET A 159 -6.58 19.46 25.64
C MET A 159 -6.32 20.88 26.14
N ASN A 160 -5.92 21.01 27.40
CA ASN A 160 -5.22 22.21 27.86
C ASN A 160 -3.83 22.20 27.22
N ILE A 161 -3.47 23.26 26.48
CA ILE A 161 -2.30 23.37 25.57
C ILE A 161 -0.92 23.33 26.29
N ILE A 162 -0.87 22.80 27.52
CA ILE A 162 0.29 22.90 28.40
C ILE A 162 1.45 22.00 27.90
N THR A 163 1.17 20.92 27.16
CA THR A 163 2.19 19.99 26.64
C THR A 163 2.31 20.05 25.11
N ILE A 164 3.24 20.85 24.58
CA ILE A 164 3.52 20.98 23.13
C ILE A 164 3.77 19.62 22.46
N VAL A 165 4.41 18.68 23.17
CA VAL A 165 4.73 17.33 22.68
C VAL A 165 3.48 16.51 22.39
N GLU A 166 2.43 16.60 23.22
CA GLU A 166 1.18 15.86 23.02
C GLU A 166 0.38 16.39 21.82
N VAL A 167 0.38 17.71 21.65
CA VAL A 167 -0.23 18.37 20.49
C VAL A 167 0.51 17.97 19.22
N ALA A 168 1.85 18.05 19.22
CA ALA A 168 2.68 17.65 18.08
C ALA A 168 2.48 16.16 17.70
N ASN A 169 2.40 15.26 18.68
CA ASN A 169 2.13 13.85 18.43
C ASN A 169 0.74 13.62 17.84
N SER A 170 -0.29 14.31 18.36
CA SER A 170 -1.67 14.18 17.87
C SER A 170 -1.82 14.71 16.45
N VAL A 171 -1.21 15.86 16.15
CA VAL A 171 -1.18 16.45 14.79
C VAL A 171 -0.39 15.55 13.84
N GLY A 172 0.79 15.08 14.26
CA GLY A 172 1.62 14.17 13.47
C GLY A 172 0.91 12.88 13.11
N TYR A 173 0.14 12.30 14.05
CA TYR A 173 -0.68 11.12 13.80
C TYR A 173 -1.75 11.38 12.72
N MET A 174 -2.49 12.50 12.80
CA MET A 174 -3.51 12.84 11.79
C MET A 174 -2.89 13.09 10.41
N ILE A 175 -1.75 13.78 10.35
CA ILE A 175 -1.01 13.97 9.09
C ILE A 175 -0.58 12.61 8.51
N GLY A 176 -0.14 11.68 9.36
CA GLY A 176 0.22 10.33 8.95
C GLY A 176 -0.94 9.58 8.28
N ILE A 177 -2.13 9.60 8.90
CA ILE A 177 -3.35 8.98 8.33
C ILE A 177 -3.72 9.63 6.98
N LEU A 178 -3.69 10.97 6.91
CA LEU A 178 -3.99 11.68 5.68
C LEU A 178 -3.00 11.36 4.56
N MET A 179 -1.71 11.24 4.91
CA MET A 179 -0.67 10.87 3.96
C MET A 179 -0.88 9.45 3.43
N GLN A 180 -1.19 8.48 4.30
CA GLN A 180 -1.50 7.11 3.92
C GLN A 180 -2.66 7.07 2.92
N LEU A 181 -3.81 7.67 3.26
CA LEU A 181 -4.97 7.72 2.38
C LEU A 181 -4.66 8.40 1.03
N SER A 182 -3.88 9.48 1.04
CA SER A 182 -3.49 10.19 -0.19
C SER A 182 -2.65 9.33 -1.12
N ILE A 183 -1.76 8.53 -0.54
CA ILE A 183 -0.86 7.64 -1.25
C ILE A 183 -1.64 6.48 -1.89
N ASP A 184 -2.58 5.86 -1.15
CA ASP A 184 -3.42 4.77 -1.67
C ASP A 184 -4.31 5.27 -2.82
N CYS A 185 -4.94 6.44 -2.63
CA CYS A 185 -5.73 7.09 -3.68
C CYS A 185 -4.90 7.39 -4.93
N PHE A 186 -3.66 7.87 -4.75
CA PHE A 186 -2.77 8.19 -5.85
C PHE A 186 -2.41 6.94 -6.66
N LEU A 187 -2.04 5.84 -6.01
CA LEU A 187 -1.71 4.59 -6.71
C LEU A 187 -2.93 3.95 -7.37
N GLY A 188 -4.08 3.96 -6.72
CA GLY A 188 -5.33 3.50 -7.32
C GLY A 188 -5.65 4.27 -8.60
N ASN A 189 -5.46 5.60 -8.58
CA ASN A 189 -5.64 6.44 -9.76
C ASN A 189 -4.59 6.17 -10.85
N GLU A 190 -3.33 5.94 -10.50
CA GLU A 190 -2.29 5.58 -11.48
C GLU A 190 -2.59 4.24 -12.15
N LEU A 191 -3.02 3.23 -11.40
CA LEU A 191 -3.46 1.95 -11.97
C LEU A 191 -4.61 2.16 -12.95
N TYR A 192 -5.65 2.88 -12.53
CA TYR A 192 -6.79 3.21 -13.40
C TYR A 192 -6.34 3.95 -14.67
N TYR A 193 -5.43 4.92 -14.53
CA TYR A 193 -4.88 5.69 -15.64
C TYR A 193 -4.14 4.80 -16.64
N GLN A 194 -3.27 3.89 -16.20
CA GLN A 194 -2.57 2.98 -17.10
C GLN A 194 -3.51 2.02 -17.84
N VAL A 195 -4.52 1.49 -17.14
CA VAL A 195 -5.57 0.66 -17.76
C VAL A 195 -6.35 1.45 -18.81
N SER A 196 -6.72 2.70 -18.52
CA SER A 196 -7.49 3.55 -19.44
C SER A 196 -6.76 3.86 -20.74
N LYS A 197 -5.42 3.93 -20.72
CA LYS A 197 -4.61 4.14 -21.92
C LYS A 197 -4.52 2.92 -22.81
N LEU A 198 -4.70 1.74 -22.24
CA LEU A 198 -4.65 0.48 -22.98
C LEU A 198 -5.92 0.21 -23.80
N ASN A 199 -6.94 1.08 -23.69
CA ASN A 199 -8.24 0.89 -24.31
C ASN A 199 -8.09 0.68 -25.83
N ILE A 200 -8.24 -0.60 -26.22
CA ILE A 200 -7.84 -1.17 -27.52
C ILE A 200 -8.54 -0.47 -28.69
N ASN A 201 -9.71 0.13 -28.45
CA ASN A 201 -10.41 0.96 -29.43
C ASN A 201 -9.48 2.03 -30.04
N ARG A 202 -8.57 2.62 -29.25
CA ARG A 202 -7.62 3.62 -29.74
C ARG A 202 -6.55 3.07 -30.69
N PHE A 203 -6.22 1.78 -30.58
CA PHE A 203 -5.31 1.08 -31.48
C PHE A 203 -6.03 0.53 -32.72
N ALA A 204 -7.33 0.21 -32.62
CA ALA A 204 -8.16 -0.17 -33.76
C ALA A 204 -8.40 1.00 -34.74
N TYR A 205 -8.52 2.23 -34.22
CA TYR A 205 -8.71 3.45 -35.04
C TYR A 205 -7.43 4.01 -35.67
N LYS A 206 -6.25 3.49 -35.35
CA LYS A 206 -4.98 3.94 -35.93
C LYS A 206 -4.59 3.17 -37.21
N LYS A 207 -5.54 2.39 -37.76
CA LYS A 207 -5.35 1.51 -38.91
C LYS A 207 -5.85 2.12 -40.23
N ASP A 208 -6.06 3.43 -40.27
CA ASP A 208 -6.36 4.21 -41.49
C ASP A 208 -5.23 5.22 -41.77
#